data_AF-A0A3B9HCA5-F1
#
_entry.id   AF-A0A3B9HCA5-F1
#
_cell.length_a   1.000
_cell.length_b   1.000
_cell.length_c   1.000
_cell.angle_alpha   90.00
_cell.angle_beta   90.00
_cell.angle_gamma   90.00
#
_symmetry.space_group_name_H-M   'P 1'
#
loop_
_entity.id
_entity.type
_entity.pdbx_description
1 polymer ?
#
loop_
_entity_poly.entity_id
_entity_poly.type
_entity_poly.pdbx_seq_one_letter_code
_entity_poly.pdbx_strand_id
1 'polypeptide(L)'
;MRQLSIRPWAVGLSRGERVSTALVAFHITALATVTFDGLSETPAWVAAQNAMWPLIDPLPGAAAATIESLGTLFIPVGFAGVYIFVCGLVSRMSGHSMKKPEVVRKFVFSLVPIALAYNLSHYISFLLITGQQIVPLISNPFGCGLSDWTGFVCMRGVFPGFEWNLFGTMGYKPNIGLIDARFAWIVSVTALVLGHIISVFTAHVISLRSVRNHSIAVRSQYPMLFLMIFYTAVSLWIIAQPLIS
;
A
#
# COMPACT_ATOMS: atom_id res chain seq x y z
N MET A 1 -42.44 -3.62 -3.39
CA MET A 1 -41.79 -2.43 -2.81
C MET A 1 -40.32 -2.74 -2.61
N ARG A 2 -39.40 -2.02 -3.27
CA ARG A 2 -37.95 -2.16 -3.05
C ARG A 2 -37.60 -1.47 -1.73
N GLN A 3 -37.19 -2.23 -0.72
CA GLN A 3 -36.70 -1.66 0.53
C GLN A 3 -35.29 -1.10 0.31
N LEU A 4 -35.10 0.18 0.57
CA LEU A 4 -33.79 0.83 0.62
C LEU A 4 -33.06 0.31 1.86
N SER A 5 -32.02 -0.51 1.68
CA SER A 5 -31.22 -1.03 2.79
C SER A 5 -29.96 -0.20 2.95
N ILE A 6 -29.95 0.69 3.94
CA ILE A 6 -28.77 1.47 4.31
C ILE A 6 -27.88 0.55 5.15
N ARG A 7 -26.66 0.26 4.67
CA ARG A 7 -25.67 -0.54 5.42
C ARG A 7 -24.61 0.39 6.00
N PRO A 8 -24.52 0.55 7.32
CA PRO A 8 -23.44 1.31 7.95
C PRO A 8 -22.07 0.69 7.65
N TRP A 9 -21.03 1.53 7.68
CA TRP A 9 -19.65 1.11 7.57
C TRP A 9 -19.34 0.00 8.59
N ALA A 10 -18.48 -0.96 8.22
CA ALA A 10 -18.04 -2.07 9.06
C ALA A 10 -19.08 -3.16 9.46
N VAL A 11 -20.38 -3.05 9.12
CA VAL A 11 -21.39 -4.09 9.44
C VAL A 11 -21.14 -5.44 8.72
N GLY A 12 -20.39 -5.42 7.62
CA GLY A 12 -19.95 -6.66 6.95
C GLY A 12 -18.95 -7.48 7.78
N LEU A 13 -18.21 -6.86 8.70
CA LEU A 13 -17.19 -7.52 9.52
C LEU A 13 -17.81 -8.41 10.62
N SER A 14 -19.05 -8.12 11.03
CA SER A 14 -19.75 -8.89 12.08
C SER A 14 -20.49 -10.12 11.54
N ARG A 15 -20.66 -10.23 10.21
CA ARG A 15 -21.45 -11.32 9.61
C ARG A 15 -20.79 -12.70 9.66
N GLY A 16 -19.52 -12.79 10.08
CA GLY A 16 -18.83 -14.08 10.22
C GLY A 16 -18.78 -14.89 8.92
N GLU A 17 -18.92 -14.24 7.76
CA GLU A 17 -18.86 -14.91 6.46
C GLU A 17 -17.49 -15.58 6.33
N ARG A 18 -17.50 -16.83 5.85
CA ARG A 18 -16.27 -17.61 5.63
C ARG A 18 -15.35 -16.78 4.74
N VAL A 19 -14.14 -16.54 5.22
CA VAL A 19 -13.11 -15.80 4.48
C VAL A 19 -12.98 -16.39 3.08
N SER A 20 -13.35 -15.59 2.08
CA SER A 20 -13.27 -15.99 0.68
C SER A 20 -11.82 -15.91 0.21
N THR A 21 -11.47 -16.73 -0.80
CA THR A 21 -10.16 -16.63 -1.44
C THR A 21 -9.97 -15.25 -2.09
N ALA A 22 -11.06 -14.61 -2.53
CA ALA A 22 -11.03 -13.24 -3.07
C ALA A 22 -10.58 -12.21 -2.02
N LEU A 23 -11.02 -12.35 -0.76
CA LEU A 23 -10.56 -11.46 0.32
C LEU A 23 -9.06 -11.62 0.57
N VAL A 24 -8.55 -12.86 0.50
CA VAL A 24 -7.12 -13.12 0.63
C VAL A 24 -6.34 -12.45 -0.51
N ALA A 25 -6.79 -12.67 -1.75
CA ALA A 25 -6.17 -12.06 -2.93
C ALA A 25 -6.17 -10.53 -2.83
N PHE A 26 -7.29 -9.92 -2.44
CA PHE A 26 -7.40 -8.47 -2.26
C PHE A 26 -6.35 -7.93 -1.28
N HIS A 27 -6.22 -8.52 -0.09
CA HIS A 27 -5.25 -8.02 0.90
C HIS A 27 -3.80 -8.23 0.48
N ILE A 28 -3.48 -9.37 -0.14
CA ILE A 28 -2.13 -9.64 -0.63
C ILE A 28 -1.78 -8.68 -1.76
N THR A 29 -2.68 -8.49 -2.72
CA THR A 29 -2.46 -7.55 -3.82
C THR A 29 -2.32 -6.12 -3.30
N ALA A 30 -3.21 -5.67 -2.41
CA ALA A 30 -3.11 -4.33 -1.81
C ALA A 30 -1.77 -4.11 -1.11
N LEU A 31 -1.32 -5.07 -0.29
CA LEU A 31 -0.03 -5.01 0.38
C LEU A 31 1.14 -4.98 -0.62
N ALA A 32 1.11 -5.86 -1.62
CA ALA A 32 2.16 -5.96 -2.61
C ALA A 32 2.24 -4.75 -3.53
N THR A 33 1.11 -4.14 -3.90
CA THR A 33 1.07 -2.92 -4.72
C THR A 33 1.75 -1.76 -4.00
N VAL A 34 1.41 -1.50 -2.73
CA VAL A 34 2.08 -0.44 -1.96
C VAL A 34 3.56 -0.75 -1.78
N THR A 35 3.93 -2.02 -1.59
CA THR A 35 5.35 -2.43 -1.50
C THR A 35 6.08 -2.17 -2.80
N PHE A 36 5.44 -2.45 -3.93
CA PHE A 36 6.03 -2.21 -5.24
C PHE A 36 6.19 -0.72 -5.53
N ASP A 37 5.17 0.09 -5.21
CA ASP A 37 5.20 1.55 -5.32
C ASP A 37 6.43 2.12 -4.58
N GLY A 38 6.59 1.76 -3.30
CA GLY A 38 7.77 2.16 -2.53
C GLY A 38 9.08 1.59 -3.06
N LEU A 39 9.10 0.34 -3.52
CA LEU A 39 10.30 -0.26 -4.11
C LEU A 39 10.70 0.44 -5.41
N SER A 40 9.74 0.86 -6.24
CA SER A 40 10.01 1.46 -7.55
C SER A 40 10.73 2.80 -7.46
N GLU A 41 10.62 3.49 -6.33
CA GLU A 41 11.31 4.76 -6.04
C GLU A 41 12.73 4.55 -5.48
N THR A 42 13.20 3.31 -5.35
CA THR A 42 14.53 3.00 -4.77
C THR A 42 15.62 2.78 -5.83
N PRO A 43 16.89 3.09 -5.51
CA PRO A 43 18.02 2.76 -6.38
C PRO A 43 18.14 1.26 -6.72
N ALA A 44 17.68 0.39 -5.82
CA ALA A 44 17.66 -1.05 -6.05
C ALA A 44 16.74 -1.44 -7.21
N TRP A 45 15.59 -0.76 -7.37
CA TRP A 45 14.71 -0.99 -8.50
C TRP A 45 15.34 -0.49 -9.80
N VAL A 46 15.97 0.68 -9.80
CA VAL A 46 16.70 1.17 -11.00
C VAL A 46 17.79 0.20 -11.43
N ALA A 47 18.53 -0.40 -10.49
CA ALA A 47 19.50 -1.44 -10.81
C ALA A 47 18.83 -2.67 -11.47
N ALA A 48 17.66 -3.10 -10.98
CA ALA A 48 16.88 -4.18 -11.57
C ALA A 48 16.35 -3.79 -12.97
N GLN A 49 15.87 -2.57 -13.17
CA GLN A 49 15.45 -2.04 -14.47
C GLN A 49 16.61 -2.08 -15.47
N ASN A 50 17.79 -1.59 -15.08
CA ASN A 50 18.99 -1.60 -15.91
C ASN A 50 19.42 -3.03 -16.30
N ALA A 51 19.28 -3.99 -15.39
CA ALA A 51 19.57 -5.40 -15.68
C ALA A 51 18.59 -6.02 -16.69
N MET A 52 17.33 -5.60 -16.67
CA MET A 52 16.30 -6.05 -17.62
C MET A 52 16.31 -5.26 -18.93
N TRP A 53 16.90 -4.06 -18.95
CA TRP A 53 16.89 -3.15 -20.09
C TRP A 53 17.29 -3.81 -21.42
N PRO A 54 18.39 -4.59 -21.52
CA PRO A 54 18.81 -5.17 -22.79
C PRO A 54 17.81 -6.16 -23.39
N LEU A 55 16.95 -6.75 -22.55
CA LEU A 55 15.93 -7.71 -22.96
C LEU A 55 14.63 -7.02 -23.39
N ILE A 56 14.34 -5.83 -22.85
CA ILE A 56 13.07 -5.14 -23.04
C ILE A 56 13.16 -4.00 -24.05
N ASP A 57 14.30 -3.30 -24.13
CA ASP A 57 14.54 -2.21 -25.10
C ASP A 57 14.28 -2.59 -26.58
N PRO A 58 14.52 -3.84 -27.03
CA PRO A 58 14.16 -4.25 -28.39
C PRO A 58 12.65 -4.36 -28.65
N LEU A 59 11.81 -4.36 -27.61
CA LEU A 59 10.36 -4.46 -27.74
C LEU A 59 9.75 -3.07 -28.04
N PRO A 60 8.62 -3.01 -28.76
CA PRO A 60 7.95 -1.73 -29.03
C PRO A 60 7.39 -1.11 -27.74
N GLY A 61 7.80 0.12 -27.44
CA GLY A 61 7.35 0.88 -26.28
C GLY A 61 8.51 1.49 -25.49
N ALA A 62 8.19 2.19 -24.40
CA ALA A 62 9.20 2.69 -23.47
C ALA A 62 9.60 1.57 -22.50
N ALA A 63 10.87 1.13 -22.56
CA ALA A 63 11.35 -0.01 -21.78
C ALA A 63 11.09 0.14 -20.27
N ALA A 64 11.32 1.33 -19.71
CA ALA A 64 11.03 1.64 -18.31
C ALA A 64 9.56 1.42 -17.95
N ALA A 65 8.63 1.98 -18.73
CA ALA A 65 7.19 1.82 -18.50
C ALA A 65 6.74 0.36 -18.65
N THR A 66 7.33 -0.39 -19.59
CA THR A 66 7.08 -1.82 -19.74
C THR A 66 7.56 -2.59 -18.51
N ILE A 67 8.77 -2.32 -18.02
CA ILE A 67 9.33 -2.96 -16.83
C ILE A 67 8.49 -2.65 -15.58
N GLU A 68 8.07 -1.40 -15.39
CA GLU A 68 7.17 -1.02 -14.30
C GLU A 68 5.80 -1.71 -14.38
N SER A 69 5.24 -1.84 -15.58
CA SER A 69 3.98 -2.55 -15.81
C SER A 69 4.12 -4.04 -15.46
N LEU A 70 5.25 -4.66 -15.83
CA LEU A 70 5.55 -6.04 -15.45
C LEU A 70 5.71 -6.16 -13.93
N GLY A 71 6.41 -5.22 -13.28
CA GLY A 71 6.55 -5.18 -11.82
C GLY A 71 5.20 -5.13 -11.11
N THR A 72 4.28 -4.27 -11.57
CA THR A 72 2.91 -4.15 -11.04
C THR A 72 2.14 -5.48 -11.11
N LEU A 73 2.39 -6.30 -12.14
CA LEU A 73 1.73 -7.59 -12.30
C LEU A 73 2.42 -8.72 -11.52
N PHE A 74 3.74 -8.82 -11.61
CA PHE A 74 4.50 -9.96 -11.10
C PHE A 74 4.84 -9.86 -9.62
N ILE A 75 5.02 -8.66 -9.06
CA ILE A 75 5.32 -8.50 -7.63
C ILE A 75 4.17 -9.01 -6.75
N PRO A 76 2.88 -8.68 -7.01
CA PRO A 76 1.76 -9.28 -6.28
C PRO A 76 1.71 -10.81 -6.38
N VAL A 77 2.02 -11.38 -7.54
CA VAL A 77 2.06 -12.84 -7.74
C VAL A 77 3.20 -13.46 -6.92
N GLY A 78 4.39 -12.87 -6.93
CA GLY A 78 5.52 -13.30 -6.11
C GLY A 78 5.21 -13.23 -4.61
N PHE A 79 4.60 -12.13 -4.17
CA PHE A 79 4.19 -11.93 -2.78
C PHE A 79 3.14 -12.98 -2.35
N ALA A 80 2.15 -13.26 -3.20
CA ALA A 80 1.19 -14.33 -2.97
C ALA A 80 1.87 -15.71 -2.88
N GLY A 81 2.85 -15.97 -3.75
CA GLY A 81 3.66 -17.19 -3.72
C GLY A 81 4.38 -17.38 -2.38
N VAL A 82 5.09 -16.34 -1.91
CA VAL A 82 5.79 -16.35 -0.62
C VAL A 82 4.81 -16.57 0.53
N TYR A 83 3.69 -15.85 0.56
CA TYR A 83 2.68 -16.01 1.60
C TYR A 83 2.09 -17.43 1.63
N ILE A 84 1.72 -17.97 0.47
CA ILE A 84 1.18 -19.33 0.33
C ILE A 84 2.22 -20.39 0.74
N PHE A 85 3.50 -20.16 0.42
CA PHE A 85 4.61 -21.01 0.85
C PHE A 85 4.75 -21.02 2.37
N VAL A 86 4.79 -19.85 3.01
CA VAL A 86 4.87 -19.70 4.47
C VAL A 86 3.66 -20.35 5.15
N CYS A 87 2.44 -20.17 4.63
CA CYS A 87 1.25 -20.87 5.13
C CYS A 87 1.36 -22.40 5.02
N GLY A 88 2.07 -22.91 4.01
CA GLY A 88 2.40 -24.32 3.88
C GLY A 88 3.34 -24.79 5.00
N LEU A 89 4.35 -24.00 5.35
CA LEU A 89 5.25 -24.28 6.48
C LEU A 89 4.48 -24.29 7.81
N VAL A 90 3.62 -23.30 8.05
CA VAL A 90 2.75 -23.24 9.23
C VAL A 90 1.87 -24.50 9.34
N SER A 91 1.23 -24.91 8.24
CA SER A 91 0.40 -26.12 8.19
C SER A 91 1.22 -27.38 8.53
N ARG A 92 2.43 -27.51 7.97
CA ARG A 92 3.33 -28.64 8.25
C ARG A 92 3.80 -28.66 9.71
N MET A 93 4.18 -27.50 10.26
CA MET A 93 4.64 -27.36 11.65
C MET A 93 3.52 -27.52 12.68
N SER A 94 2.25 -27.34 12.27
CA SER A 94 1.07 -27.63 13.10
C SER A 94 0.78 -29.14 13.21
N GLY A 95 1.58 -30.00 12.58
CA GLY A 95 1.31 -31.44 12.47
C GLY A 95 0.07 -31.75 11.62
N HIS A 96 -0.24 -30.91 10.62
CA HIS A 96 -1.48 -30.98 9.83
C HIS A 96 -2.79 -30.78 10.62
N SER A 97 -2.70 -30.28 11.87
CA SER A 97 -3.88 -29.86 12.63
C SER A 97 -4.69 -28.78 11.91
N MET A 98 -4.01 -27.92 11.14
CA MET A 98 -4.62 -26.95 10.24
C MET A 98 -4.30 -27.28 8.79
N LYS A 99 -5.32 -27.33 7.93
CA LYS A 99 -5.12 -27.48 6.47
C LYS A 99 -4.60 -26.17 5.88
N LYS A 100 -3.68 -26.23 4.92
CA LYS A 100 -3.10 -25.06 4.25
C LYS A 100 -4.13 -24.00 3.78
N PRO A 101 -5.27 -24.34 3.13
CA PRO A 101 -6.25 -23.33 2.71
C PRO A 101 -6.89 -22.59 3.89
N GLU A 102 -7.02 -23.24 5.04
CA GLU A 102 -7.55 -22.63 6.25
C GLU A 102 -6.54 -21.68 6.88
N VAL A 103 -5.26 -22.06 6.91
CA VAL A 103 -4.15 -21.20 7.35
C VAL A 103 -4.12 -19.93 6.49
N VAL A 104 -4.13 -20.07 5.15
CA VAL A 104 -4.13 -18.96 4.18
C VAL A 104 -5.27 -17.98 4.44
N ARG A 105 -6.46 -18.48 4.77
CA ARG A 105 -7.65 -17.66 5.04
C ARG A 105 -7.63 -16.99 6.41
N LYS A 106 -7.14 -17.67 7.43
CA LYS A 106 -7.12 -17.14 8.80
C LYS A 106 -5.98 -16.13 8.99
N PHE A 107 -4.76 -16.48 8.56
CA PHE A 107 -3.57 -15.67 8.81
C PHE A 107 -3.51 -14.40 7.95
N VAL A 108 -4.33 -14.25 6.91
CA VAL A 108 -4.31 -13.02 6.11
C VAL A 108 -4.71 -11.80 6.95
N PHE A 109 -5.60 -11.98 7.92
CA PHE A 109 -6.00 -10.91 8.85
C PHE A 109 -4.86 -10.44 9.72
N SER A 110 -3.89 -11.30 9.99
CA SER A 110 -2.71 -10.88 10.73
C SER A 110 -1.80 -9.97 9.92
N LEU A 111 -1.88 -9.96 8.58
CA LEU A 111 -1.13 -9.03 7.73
C LEU A 111 -1.80 -7.66 7.60
N VAL A 112 -3.09 -7.54 7.90
CA VAL A 112 -3.87 -6.30 7.70
C VAL A 112 -3.30 -5.10 8.47
N PRO A 113 -2.97 -5.21 9.78
CA PRO A 113 -2.40 -4.09 10.51
C PRO A 113 -1.07 -3.60 9.93
N ILE A 114 -0.22 -4.52 9.45
CA ILE A 114 1.03 -4.19 8.77
C ILE A 114 0.76 -3.46 7.45
N ALA A 115 -0.20 -3.95 6.66
CA ALA A 115 -0.58 -3.32 5.39
C ALA A 115 -1.05 -1.88 5.58
N LEU A 116 -1.92 -1.65 6.57
CA LEU A 116 -2.43 -0.32 6.91
C LEU A 116 -1.31 0.59 7.41
N ALA A 117 -0.45 0.09 8.29
CA ALA A 117 0.68 0.87 8.80
C ALA A 117 1.66 1.27 7.71
N TYR A 118 1.99 0.34 6.81
CA TYR A 118 2.90 0.63 5.71
C TYR A 118 2.29 1.62 4.71
N ASN A 119 1.02 1.42 4.32
CA ASN A 119 0.29 2.37 3.47
C ASN A 119 0.27 3.78 4.07
N LEU A 120 -0.03 3.90 5.37
CA LEU A 120 0.01 5.18 6.07
C LEU A 120 1.42 5.78 6.05
N SER A 121 2.43 5.00 6.42
CA SER A 121 3.82 5.49 6.49
C SER A 121 4.37 5.94 5.14
N HIS A 122 3.96 5.27 4.06
CA HIS A 122 4.42 5.58 2.72
C HIS A 122 3.73 6.84 2.16
N TYR A 123 2.43 6.99 2.37
CA TYR A 123 1.66 8.11 1.81
C TYR A 123 1.54 9.35 2.70
N ILE A 124 2.04 9.31 3.95
CA ILE A 124 1.90 10.46 4.86
C ILE A 124 2.59 11.71 4.31
N SER A 125 3.78 11.57 3.71
CA SER A 125 4.51 12.69 3.11
C SER A 125 3.76 13.27 1.91
N PHE A 126 3.20 12.42 1.05
CA PHE A 126 2.35 12.86 -0.06
C PHE A 126 1.11 13.60 0.43
N LEU A 127 0.45 13.10 1.48
CA LEU A 127 -0.72 13.75 2.06
C LEU A 127 -0.38 15.12 2.66
N LEU A 128 0.76 15.24 3.32
CA LEU A 128 1.18 16.45 4.01
C LEU A 128 1.80 17.50 3.09
N ILE A 129 2.49 17.09 2.02
CA ILE A 129 3.18 18.01 1.09
C ILE A 129 2.31 18.21 -0.15
N THR A 130 2.07 17.14 -0.91
CA THR A 130 1.30 17.19 -2.16
C THR A 130 -0.17 17.50 -1.90
N GLY A 131 -0.74 17.05 -0.77
CA GLY A 131 -2.11 17.41 -0.37
C GLY A 131 -2.33 18.91 -0.19
N GLN A 132 -1.30 19.70 0.08
CA GLN A 132 -1.39 21.16 0.13
C GLN A 132 -1.74 21.78 -1.24
N GLN A 133 -1.47 21.09 -2.35
CA GLN A 133 -1.84 21.51 -3.71
C GLN A 133 -3.35 21.54 -3.94
N ILE A 134 -4.13 20.87 -3.08
CA ILE A 134 -5.59 20.97 -3.13
C ILE A 134 -6.05 22.42 -2.87
N VAL A 135 -5.33 23.18 -2.03
CA VAL A 135 -5.69 24.56 -1.68
C VAL A 135 -5.70 25.52 -2.88
N PRO A 136 -4.65 25.59 -3.73
CA PRO A 136 -4.72 26.39 -4.95
C PRO A 136 -5.68 25.80 -5.99
N LEU A 137 -5.78 24.46 -6.10
CA LEU A 137 -6.66 23.79 -7.06
C LEU A 137 -8.16 23.98 -6.76
N ILE A 138 -8.55 24.16 -5.49
CA ILE A 138 -9.95 24.50 -5.14
C ILE A 138 -10.33 25.88 -5.70
N SER A 139 -9.39 26.82 -5.75
CA SER A 139 -9.62 28.15 -6.34
C SER A 139 -9.58 28.14 -7.86
N ASN A 140 -8.70 27.32 -8.45
CA ASN A 140 -8.52 27.19 -9.90
C ASN A 140 -8.44 25.72 -10.37
N PRO A 141 -9.56 24.99 -10.40
CA PRO A 141 -9.56 23.56 -10.72
C PRO A 141 -9.18 23.26 -12.18
N PHE A 142 -9.25 24.26 -13.06
CA PHE A 142 -8.95 24.14 -14.49
C PHE A 142 -7.59 24.73 -14.88
N GLY A 143 -6.86 25.34 -13.92
CA GLY A 143 -5.57 25.96 -14.19
C GLY A 143 -5.62 27.18 -15.11
N CYS A 144 -6.77 27.84 -15.27
CA CYS A 144 -6.89 29.00 -16.15
C CYS A 144 -6.52 30.29 -15.39
N GLY A 145 -5.48 30.99 -15.85
CA GLY A 145 -5.09 32.34 -15.42
C GLY A 145 -4.93 33.27 -16.62
N LEU A 146 -4.81 34.59 -16.41
CA LEU A 146 -4.70 35.57 -17.50
C LEU A 146 -3.48 35.35 -18.42
N SER A 147 -2.43 34.66 -17.96
CA SER A 147 -1.16 34.44 -18.68
C SER A 147 -1.09 33.14 -19.49
N ASP A 148 -1.91 32.13 -19.17
CA ASP A 148 -1.73 30.75 -19.65
C ASP A 148 -2.88 30.34 -20.60
N TRP A 149 -2.89 30.93 -21.80
CA TRP A 149 -3.90 30.69 -22.84
C TRP A 149 -3.68 29.39 -23.66
N THR A 150 -2.67 28.59 -23.32
CA THR A 150 -2.19 27.48 -24.16
C THR A 150 -2.80 26.10 -23.84
N GLY A 151 -3.55 25.96 -22.73
CA GLY A 151 -4.21 24.70 -22.35
C GLY A 151 -5.60 24.53 -22.98
N PHE A 152 -5.93 23.33 -23.48
CA PHE A 152 -7.16 22.99 -24.21
C PHE A 152 -8.48 23.49 -23.56
N VAL A 153 -8.53 23.57 -22.22
CA VAL A 153 -9.69 24.06 -21.44
C VAL A 153 -9.81 25.59 -21.47
N CYS A 154 -8.69 26.31 -21.47
CA CYS A 154 -8.66 27.78 -21.56
C CYS A 154 -8.63 28.28 -23.03
N MET A 155 -8.37 27.37 -23.98
CA MET A 155 -8.18 27.66 -25.41
C MET A 155 -9.46 27.91 -26.23
N ARG A 156 -10.65 27.97 -25.61
CA ARG A 156 -11.92 28.21 -26.34
C ARG A 156 -12.65 29.50 -25.97
N GLY A 157 -11.94 30.57 -25.61
CA GLY A 157 -12.41 31.95 -25.79
C GLY A 157 -13.79 32.31 -25.21
N VAL A 158 -14.31 31.55 -24.24
CA VAL A 158 -15.67 31.76 -23.72
C VAL A 158 -15.71 33.02 -22.86
N PHE A 159 -14.61 33.36 -22.17
CA PHE A 159 -14.51 34.59 -21.36
C PHE A 159 -13.08 35.17 -21.35
N PRO A 160 -12.76 36.11 -22.25
CA PRO A 160 -11.54 36.93 -22.16
C PRO A 160 -11.49 37.67 -20.82
N GLY A 161 -10.40 37.52 -20.06
CA GLY A 161 -10.17 38.25 -18.80
C GLY A 161 -10.78 37.66 -17.53
N PHE A 162 -11.26 36.41 -17.56
CA PHE A 162 -11.81 35.73 -16.38
C PHE A 162 -10.73 34.91 -15.66
N GLU A 163 -10.36 35.31 -14.43
CA GLU A 163 -9.52 34.50 -13.54
C GLU A 163 -10.41 33.67 -12.61
N TRP A 164 -10.35 32.34 -12.75
CA TRP A 164 -10.97 31.42 -11.78
C TRP A 164 -10.14 31.47 -10.49
N ASN A 165 -10.59 32.27 -9.52
CA ASN A 165 -9.96 32.42 -8.22
C ASN A 165 -11.03 32.50 -7.11
N LEU A 166 -11.81 31.44 -6.96
CA LEU A 166 -13.03 31.44 -6.12
C LEU A 166 -12.76 31.82 -4.64
N PHE A 167 -11.57 31.51 -4.12
CA PHE A 167 -11.19 31.79 -2.72
C PHE A 167 -9.95 32.66 -2.56
N GLY A 168 -9.38 33.22 -3.65
CA GLY A 168 -8.18 34.04 -3.55
C GLY A 168 -6.88 33.24 -3.31
N THR A 169 -6.93 31.91 -3.29
CA THR A 169 -5.80 31.06 -2.87
C THR A 169 -4.86 30.62 -3.99
N MET A 170 -5.01 31.16 -5.20
CA MET A 170 -4.15 30.79 -6.35
C MET A 170 -2.65 31.03 -6.09
N GLY A 171 -2.30 32.03 -5.26
CA GLY A 171 -0.92 32.31 -4.85
C GLY A 171 -0.38 31.48 -3.69
N TYR A 172 -1.17 30.52 -3.17
CA TYR A 172 -0.75 29.67 -2.06
C TYR A 172 0.40 28.75 -2.50
N LYS A 173 1.58 28.97 -1.91
CA LYS A 173 2.73 28.09 -2.10
C LYS A 173 2.76 27.05 -0.98
N PRO A 174 2.87 25.74 -1.31
CA PRO A 174 3.02 24.70 -0.30
C PRO A 174 4.16 25.05 0.66
N ASN A 175 3.84 25.05 1.95
CA ASN A 175 4.82 25.33 2.99
C ASN A 175 5.38 24.00 3.49
N ILE A 176 6.51 23.60 2.91
CA ILE A 176 7.30 22.43 3.34
C ILE A 176 7.97 22.62 4.72
N GLY A 177 8.01 23.84 5.25
CA GLY A 177 8.57 24.13 6.57
C GLY A 177 7.58 23.96 7.73
N LEU A 178 6.27 24.01 7.45
CA LEU A 178 5.23 23.90 8.50
C LEU A 178 5.00 22.45 8.96
N ILE A 179 5.30 21.48 8.08
CA ILE A 179 5.20 20.05 8.36
C ILE A 179 6.57 19.43 8.10
N ASP A 180 7.38 19.39 9.15
CA ASP A 180 8.78 18.97 9.13
C ASP A 180 8.93 17.52 8.63
N ALA A 181 9.94 17.26 7.79
CA ALA A 181 10.31 15.91 7.36
C ALA A 181 10.56 14.98 8.57
N ARG A 182 11.02 15.53 9.69
CA ARG A 182 11.15 14.78 10.95
C ARG A 182 9.81 14.31 11.50
N PHE A 183 8.76 15.13 11.40
CA PHE A 183 7.43 14.74 11.87
C PHE A 183 6.89 13.58 11.03
N ALA A 184 6.96 13.68 9.70
CA ALA A 184 6.56 12.61 8.79
C ALA A 184 7.31 11.29 9.08
N TRP A 185 8.62 11.39 9.34
CA TRP A 185 9.44 10.23 9.71
C TRP A 185 9.01 9.61 11.05
N ILE A 186 8.81 10.41 12.10
CA ILE A 186 8.37 9.91 13.42
C ILE A 186 7.02 9.20 13.30
N VAL A 187 6.05 9.81 12.59
CA VAL A 187 4.72 9.22 12.37
C VAL A 187 4.84 7.90 11.61
N SER A 188 5.66 7.86 10.57
CA SER A 188 5.89 6.67 9.74
C SER A 188 6.46 5.49 10.54
N VAL A 189 7.53 5.74 11.30
CA VAL A 189 8.17 4.70 12.13
C VAL A 189 7.22 4.24 13.24
N THR A 190 6.52 5.17 13.90
CA THR A 190 5.55 4.84 14.96
C THR A 190 4.40 4.00 14.41
N ALA A 191 3.85 4.37 13.26
CA ALA A 191 2.79 3.62 12.59
C ALA A 191 3.24 2.19 12.27
N LEU A 192 4.44 2.01 11.69
CA LEU A 192 5.00 0.70 11.37
C LEU A 192 5.19 -0.20 12.58
N VAL A 193 5.77 0.33 13.67
CA VAL A 193 6.00 -0.43 14.90
C VAL A 193 4.66 -0.84 15.53
N LEU A 194 3.70 0.08 15.64
CA LEU A 194 2.38 -0.22 16.19
C LEU A 194 1.61 -1.23 15.34
N GLY A 195 1.64 -1.07 14.01
CA GLY A 195 1.04 -2.02 13.07
C GLY A 195 1.64 -3.41 13.20
N HIS A 196 2.96 -3.51 13.34
CA HIS A 196 3.65 -4.78 13.57
C HIS A 196 3.23 -5.44 14.90
N ILE A 197 3.18 -4.68 16.00
CA ILE A 197 2.76 -5.20 17.31
C ILE A 197 1.32 -5.77 17.24
N ILE A 198 0.39 -5.02 16.65
CA ILE A 198 -1.01 -5.45 16.49
C ILE A 198 -1.10 -6.69 15.59
N SER A 199 -0.28 -6.75 14.55
CA SER A 199 -0.18 -7.87 13.62
C SER A 199 0.30 -9.15 14.30
N VAL A 200 1.39 -9.07 15.08
CA VAL A 200 1.94 -10.20 15.85
C VAL A 200 0.92 -10.69 16.88
N PHE A 201 0.26 -9.77 17.58
CA PHE A 201 -0.81 -10.11 18.52
C PHE A 201 -1.97 -10.85 17.82
N THR A 202 -2.37 -10.36 16.65
CA THR A 202 -3.44 -11.00 15.85
C THR A 202 -3.04 -12.40 15.38
N ALA A 203 -1.80 -12.58 14.89
CA ALA A 203 -1.28 -13.89 14.51
C ALA A 203 -1.25 -14.86 15.71
N HIS A 204 -0.85 -14.37 16.87
CA HIS A 204 -0.80 -15.15 18.11
C HIS A 204 -2.19 -15.64 18.54
N VAL A 205 -3.19 -14.74 18.55
CA VAL A 205 -4.58 -15.09 18.87
C VAL A 205 -5.15 -16.09 17.85
N ILE A 206 -4.87 -15.93 16.55
CA ILE A 206 -5.30 -16.86 15.51
C ILE A 206 -4.71 -18.26 15.74
N SER A 207 -3.42 -18.33 16.11
CA SER A 207 -2.73 -19.59 16.38
C SER A 207 -3.34 -20.32 17.58
N LEU A 208 -3.53 -19.63 18.70
CA LEU A 208 -4.11 -20.19 19.92
C LEU A 208 -5.56 -20.68 19.73
N ARG A 209 -6.34 -20.01 18.88
CA ARG A 209 -7.72 -20.43 18.58
C ARG A 209 -7.79 -21.61 17.61
N SER A 210 -6.73 -21.88 16.85
CA SER A 210 -6.76 -22.88 15.78
C SER A 210 -6.16 -24.22 16.16
N VAL A 211 -5.31 -24.28 17.19
CA VAL A 211 -4.65 -25.52 17.63
C VAL A 211 -4.91 -25.74 19.11
N ARG A 212 -5.40 -26.94 19.47
CA ARG A 212 -5.79 -27.30 20.84
C ARG A 212 -4.59 -27.43 21.79
N ASN A 213 -3.40 -27.74 21.26
CA ASN A 213 -2.17 -27.87 22.04
C ASN A 213 -1.32 -26.59 21.94
N HIS A 214 -1.10 -25.95 23.08
CA HIS A 214 -0.36 -24.68 23.20
C HIS A 214 1.06 -24.76 22.62
N SER A 215 1.79 -25.86 22.84
CA SER A 215 3.17 -25.99 22.35
C SER A 215 3.26 -26.09 20.83
N ILE A 216 2.27 -26.73 20.20
CA ILE A 216 2.20 -26.83 18.73
C ILE A 216 1.74 -25.49 18.13
N ALA A 217 0.79 -24.81 18.78
CA ALA A 217 0.34 -23.47 18.38
C ALA A 217 1.52 -22.48 18.31
N VAL A 218 2.34 -22.40 19.38
CA VAL A 218 3.50 -21.50 19.43
C VAL A 218 4.55 -21.85 18.37
N ARG A 219 4.86 -23.13 18.15
CA ARG A 219 5.85 -23.52 17.13
C ARG A 219 5.37 -23.24 15.71
N SER A 220 4.09 -23.48 15.42
CA SER A 220 3.53 -23.29 14.08
C SER A 220 3.49 -21.83 13.66
N GLN A 221 3.56 -20.85 14.58
CA GLN A 221 3.51 -19.43 14.23
C GLN A 221 4.88 -18.86 13.80
N TYR A 222 6.00 -19.55 14.05
CA TYR A 222 7.34 -19.02 13.76
C TYR A 222 7.58 -18.66 12.29
N PRO A 223 7.15 -19.47 11.28
CA PRO A 223 7.31 -19.07 9.89
C PRO A 223 6.58 -17.77 9.56
N MET A 224 5.38 -17.59 10.13
CA MET A 224 4.59 -16.38 9.92
C MET A 224 5.22 -15.17 10.60
N LEU A 225 5.70 -15.34 11.84
CA LEU A 225 6.41 -14.29 12.57
C LEU A 225 7.67 -13.84 11.82
N PHE A 226 8.45 -14.79 11.28
CA PHE A 226 9.61 -14.48 10.45
C PHE A 226 9.22 -13.66 9.22
N LEU A 227 8.16 -14.06 8.49
CA LEU A 227 7.65 -13.31 7.35
C LEU A 227 7.27 -11.86 7.74
N MET A 228 6.61 -11.68 8.88
CA MET A 228 6.20 -10.36 9.37
C MET A 228 7.39 -9.48 9.73
N ILE A 229 8.38 -10.02 10.46
CA ILE A 229 9.59 -9.28 10.83
C ILE A 229 10.39 -8.90 9.60
N PHE A 230 10.57 -9.86 8.68
CA PHE A 230 11.25 -9.63 7.41
C PHE A 230 10.56 -8.51 6.62
N TYR A 231 9.23 -8.56 6.51
CA TYR A 231 8.48 -7.52 5.83
C TYR A 231 8.65 -6.15 6.50
N THR A 232 8.53 -6.05 7.82
CA THR A 232 8.73 -4.77 8.54
C THR A 232 10.16 -4.24 8.34
N ALA A 233 11.17 -5.10 8.32
CA ALA A 233 12.55 -4.71 8.02
C ALA A 233 12.70 -4.16 6.60
N VAL A 234 12.11 -4.83 5.60
CA VAL A 234 12.09 -4.36 4.21
C VAL A 234 11.35 -3.04 4.09
N SER A 235 10.18 -2.87 4.73
CA SER A 235 9.43 -1.61 4.72
C SER A 235 10.22 -0.45 5.30
N LEU A 236 10.88 -0.65 6.46
CA LEU A 236 11.74 0.36 7.06
C LEU A 236 12.95 0.69 6.17
N TRP A 237 13.53 -0.33 5.54
CA TRP A 237 14.63 -0.15 4.60
C TRP A 237 14.22 0.68 3.37
N ILE A 238 13.05 0.41 2.78
CA ILE A 238 12.49 1.18 1.66
C ILE A 238 12.31 2.65 2.05
N ILE A 239 11.67 2.93 3.18
CA ILE A 239 11.42 4.30 3.65
C ILE A 239 12.73 5.05 3.98
N ALA A 240 13.80 4.32 4.32
CA ALA A 240 15.11 4.89 4.57
C ALA A 240 15.94 5.17 3.31
N GLN A 241 15.49 4.70 2.13
CA GLN A 241 16.21 4.98 0.88
C GLN A 241 16.07 6.44 0.47
N PRO A 242 17.10 7.03 -0.18
CA PRO A 242 16.95 8.31 -0.83
C PRO A 242 15.98 8.15 -2.01
N LEU A 243 14.94 8.99 -2.04
CA LEU A 243 14.01 9.03 -3.16
C LEU A 243 14.75 9.55 -4.39
N ILE A 244 14.76 8.73 -5.44
CA ILE A 244 15.25 9.11 -6.76
C ILE A 244 14.03 9.43 -7.61
N SER A 245 13.59 10.69 -7.55
CA SER A 245 12.55 11.26 -8.42
C SER A 245 13.16 12.24 -9.40
#